data_AF-A0A520FIF6-F1
#
_entry.id   AF-A0A520FIF6-F1
#
_cell.length_a   1.000
_cell.length_b   1.000
_cell.length_c   1.000
_cell.angle_alpha   90.00
_cell.angle_beta   90.00
_cell.angle_gamma   90.00
#
_symmetry.space_group_name_H-M   'P 1'
#
loop_
_entity.id
_entity.type
_entity.pdbx_description
1 polymer ?
#
loop_
_entity_poly.entity_id
_entity_poly.type
_entity_poly.pdbx_seq_one_letter_code
_entity_poly.pdbx_strand_id
1 'polypeptide(L)'
;MRTGRVAVLVLGCLSALAGFALLSASVFLGWAYFMQRDGGHFTSPRERYQTSESALVSEKVDLFEGADLPKGFSTEDLGRVLLRATATDPDQEIFIGIGARDEVDKYFTDVARTEVTDVQFAPFRPTYRQIPGTRPAEVPGAQSFWSVSSSGPGTQEVRWELQQGSWTAVVMKADATPGVSVDIQAGARLTFLGPLALSVLIGAVIFLIIGIPLIVAGAIGLGRHGPPQPHPVVPEESDAAITGVPTRMQVPWTVYPARLVGELDERQSRWLWLVKWLLAIPHYFVLFFLGIAFVVTTVVSGFAILFTTRYPRALFDFNVGVLRWWWRVQFYTYSALATDRYPPFTLKRTDYPADFDVDYPARLSRGLVLVKWWLLAIPHYLILAILAGGWLGSWRAGLTVANGAHYGQPWIFGSLLGITVTFAAIALLFTGRYPHGLFDFVMGINRWVFRVAAYATLMRDEYPPFRLDQGSFEPHERTPHVGGDDSGDNTSPERPRT
;
A
#
# COMPACT_ATOMS: atom_id res chain seq x y z
N MET A 1 27.16 -3.28 10.87
CA MET A 1 26.56 -4.39 10.09
C MET A 1 27.51 -4.77 8.96
N ARG A 2 27.57 -6.03 8.48
CA ARG A 2 28.40 -6.35 7.30
C ARG A 2 27.74 -5.77 6.05
N THR A 3 28.40 -4.80 5.40
CA THR A 3 27.87 -4.02 4.28
C THR A 3 27.29 -4.88 3.15
N GLY A 4 27.93 -6.01 2.83
CA GLY A 4 27.47 -6.92 1.78
C GLY A 4 26.09 -7.55 2.05
N ARG A 5 25.74 -7.86 3.31
CA ARG A 5 24.43 -8.44 3.64
C ARG A 5 23.30 -7.42 3.54
N VAL A 6 23.61 -6.16 3.88
CA VAL A 6 22.68 -5.04 3.74
C VAL A 6 22.46 -4.74 2.26
N ALA A 7 23.51 -4.72 1.43
CA ALA A 7 23.39 -4.49 -0.01
C ALA A 7 22.51 -5.55 -0.70
N VAL A 8 22.68 -6.83 -0.36
CA VAL A 8 21.84 -7.93 -0.87
C VAL A 8 20.37 -7.72 -0.49
N LEU A 9 20.10 -7.33 0.76
CA LEU A 9 18.74 -7.06 1.24
C LEU A 9 18.12 -5.86 0.51
N VAL A 10 18.85 -4.76 0.37
CA VAL A 10 18.37 -3.55 -0.33
C VAL A 10 18.09 -3.84 -1.80
N LEU A 11 18.98 -4.54 -2.50
CA LEU A 11 18.76 -4.95 -3.89
C LEU A 11 17.50 -5.84 -4.01
N GLY A 12 17.35 -6.80 -3.11
CA GLY A 12 16.16 -7.64 -3.04
C GLY A 12 14.87 -6.83 -2.83
N CYS A 13 14.89 -5.84 -1.94
CA CYS A 13 13.76 -4.94 -1.72
C CYS A 13 13.43 -4.10 -2.96
N LEU A 14 14.43 -3.54 -3.64
CA LEU A 14 14.22 -2.77 -4.87
C LEU A 14 13.62 -3.64 -5.98
N SER A 15 14.13 -4.85 -6.17
CA SER A 15 13.56 -5.82 -7.10
C SER A 15 12.12 -6.19 -6.73
N ALA A 16 11.83 -6.44 -5.45
CA ALA A 16 10.48 -6.78 -5.00
C ALA A 16 9.49 -5.61 -5.16
N LEU A 17 9.92 -4.37 -4.92
CA LEU A 17 9.09 -3.17 -5.13
C LEU A 17 8.76 -2.97 -6.61
N ALA A 18 9.75 -3.11 -7.50
CA ALA A 18 9.54 -3.07 -8.93
C ALA A 18 8.56 -4.18 -9.39
N GLY A 19 8.76 -5.40 -8.90
CA GLY A 19 7.86 -6.53 -9.16
C GLY A 19 6.43 -6.26 -8.69
N PHE A 20 6.23 -5.69 -7.51
CA PHE A 20 4.90 -5.34 -6.99
C PHE A 20 4.23 -4.20 -7.76
N ALA A 21 4.99 -3.18 -8.17
CA ALA A 21 4.48 -2.10 -9.02
C ALA A 21 4.02 -2.63 -10.38
N LEU A 22 4.81 -3.50 -11.02
CA LEU A 22 4.45 -4.17 -12.27
C LEU A 22 3.23 -5.09 -12.07
N LEU A 23 3.14 -5.80 -10.96
CA LEU A 23 1.98 -6.65 -10.66
C LEU A 23 0.71 -5.81 -10.55
N SER A 24 0.79 -4.65 -9.89
CA SER A 24 -0.34 -3.71 -9.76
C SER A 24 -0.78 -3.17 -11.13
N ALA A 25 0.18 -2.80 -11.97
CA ALA A 25 -0.08 -2.37 -13.35
C ALA A 25 -0.70 -3.50 -14.19
N SER A 26 -0.21 -4.74 -14.05
CA SER A 26 -0.77 -5.91 -14.73
C SER A 26 -2.20 -6.21 -14.31
N VAL A 27 -2.52 -6.12 -13.02
CA VAL A 27 -3.90 -6.26 -12.52
C VAL A 27 -4.81 -5.19 -13.12
N PHE A 28 -4.36 -3.94 -13.17
CA PHE A 28 -5.12 -2.85 -13.80
C PHE A 28 -5.34 -3.07 -15.29
N LEU A 29 -4.29 -3.45 -16.03
CA LEU A 29 -4.38 -3.79 -17.45
C LEU A 29 -5.29 -5.01 -17.69
N GLY A 30 -5.20 -6.03 -16.84
CA GLY A 30 -6.04 -7.21 -16.88
C GLY A 30 -7.51 -6.90 -16.60
N TRP A 31 -7.79 -5.97 -15.67
CA TRP A 31 -9.13 -5.46 -15.42
C TRP A 31 -9.67 -4.67 -16.62
N ALA A 32 -8.86 -3.80 -17.22
CA ALA A 32 -9.21 -3.08 -18.45
C ALA A 32 -9.47 -4.04 -19.64
N TYR A 33 -8.70 -5.13 -19.73
CA TYR A 33 -8.93 -6.19 -20.70
C TYR A 33 -10.23 -6.95 -20.39
N PHE A 34 -10.51 -7.25 -19.12
CA PHE A 34 -11.73 -7.92 -18.68
C PHE A 34 -12.99 -7.09 -18.99
N MET A 35 -12.93 -5.76 -18.88
CA MET A 35 -14.03 -4.86 -19.27
C MET A 35 -14.39 -4.93 -20.75
N GLN A 36 -13.45 -5.35 -21.61
CA GLN A 36 -13.71 -5.56 -23.05
C GLN A 36 -14.17 -6.98 -23.38
N ARG A 37 -14.28 -7.87 -22.39
CA ARG A 37 -14.76 -9.24 -22.62
C ARG A 37 -16.24 -9.21 -23.05
N ASP A 38 -16.68 -10.23 -23.79
CA ASP A 38 -18.08 -10.39 -24.22
C ASP A 38 -18.65 -9.26 -25.11
N GLY A 39 -17.79 -8.69 -25.97
CA GLY A 39 -18.20 -7.64 -26.92
C GLY A 39 -18.22 -6.23 -26.32
N GLY A 40 -17.75 -6.06 -25.09
CA GLY A 40 -17.51 -4.75 -24.47
C GLY A 40 -16.50 -3.94 -25.27
N HIS A 41 -16.81 -2.66 -25.45
CA HIS A 41 -15.90 -1.64 -25.98
C HIS A 41 -15.76 -0.57 -24.91
N PHE A 42 -14.61 0.10 -24.83
CA PHE A 42 -14.54 1.35 -24.10
C PHE A 42 -15.37 2.37 -24.86
N THR A 43 -16.59 2.62 -24.38
CA THR A 43 -17.53 3.54 -25.02
C THR A 43 -17.48 4.91 -24.40
N SER A 44 -17.61 5.93 -25.25
CA SER A 44 -17.97 7.27 -24.82
C SER A 44 -19.43 7.30 -24.36
N PRO A 45 -19.81 8.29 -23.53
CA PRO A 45 -21.21 8.66 -23.35
C PRO A 45 -21.89 8.92 -24.70
N ARG A 46 -23.22 8.71 -24.76
CA ARG A 46 -24.03 9.11 -25.92
C ARG A 46 -24.27 10.60 -25.83
N GLU A 47 -23.93 11.32 -26.89
CA GLU A 47 -24.14 12.76 -26.99
C GLU A 47 -24.91 13.10 -28.26
N ARG A 48 -25.78 14.10 -28.16
CA ARG A 48 -26.66 14.52 -29.26
C ARG A 48 -25.98 15.58 -30.10
N TYR A 49 -25.89 15.31 -31.40
CA TYR A 49 -25.36 16.25 -32.39
C TYR A 49 -26.46 16.71 -33.33
N GLN A 50 -26.58 18.02 -33.50
CA GLN A 50 -27.53 18.64 -34.42
C GLN A 50 -26.80 19.66 -35.29
N THR A 51 -26.97 19.56 -36.60
CA THR A 51 -26.50 20.55 -37.56
C THR A 51 -27.55 20.82 -38.62
N SER A 52 -27.60 22.07 -39.12
CA SER A 52 -28.40 22.47 -40.28
C SER A 52 -27.73 22.11 -41.61
N GLU A 53 -26.43 21.77 -41.59
CA GLU A 53 -25.63 21.49 -42.79
C GLU A 53 -25.79 20.05 -43.30
N SER A 54 -25.21 19.74 -44.46
CA SER A 54 -25.32 18.43 -45.11
C SER A 54 -24.58 17.30 -44.40
N ALA A 55 -23.55 17.57 -43.59
CA ALA A 55 -22.77 16.53 -42.92
C ALA A 55 -22.12 17.00 -41.61
N LEU A 56 -21.97 16.05 -40.68
CA LEU A 56 -21.08 16.11 -39.52
C LEU A 56 -19.80 15.35 -39.87
N VAL A 57 -18.67 16.06 -39.85
CA VAL A 57 -17.34 15.52 -40.17
C VAL A 57 -16.46 15.60 -38.93
N SER A 58 -15.79 14.49 -38.59
CA SER A 58 -14.84 14.47 -37.48
C SER A 58 -13.58 15.26 -37.80
N GLU A 59 -12.89 15.78 -36.78
CA GLU A 59 -11.53 16.27 -36.96
C GLU A 59 -10.63 15.17 -37.54
N LYS A 60 -9.55 15.61 -38.17
CA LYS A 60 -8.49 14.73 -38.65
C LYS A 60 -7.91 13.95 -37.49
N VAL A 61 -7.87 12.63 -37.64
CA VAL A 61 -7.15 11.77 -36.71
C VAL A 61 -5.94 11.25 -37.46
N ASP A 62 -4.78 11.82 -37.14
CA ASP A 62 -3.50 11.35 -37.65
C ASP A 62 -3.07 10.14 -36.81
N LEU A 63 -3.24 8.95 -37.39
CA LEU A 63 -2.91 7.69 -36.72
C LEU A 63 -1.51 7.25 -37.13
N PHE A 64 -0.58 7.35 -36.18
CA PHE A 64 0.82 6.88 -36.28
C PHE A 64 1.64 7.56 -37.38
N GLU A 65 1.39 8.85 -37.63
CA GLU A 65 2.24 9.66 -38.50
C GLU A 65 3.59 9.93 -37.80
N GLY A 66 4.64 9.21 -38.20
CA GLY A 66 6.02 9.39 -37.70
C GLY A 66 6.45 8.50 -36.52
N ALA A 67 5.64 7.53 -36.09
CA ALA A 67 6.01 6.59 -35.02
C ALA A 67 6.29 5.19 -35.58
N ASP A 68 7.55 4.74 -35.50
CA ASP A 68 7.91 3.35 -35.79
C ASP A 68 7.38 2.44 -34.67
N LEU A 69 6.42 1.56 -35.00
CA LEU A 69 5.99 0.51 -34.08
C LEU A 69 7.16 -0.45 -33.79
N PRO A 70 7.32 -0.94 -32.55
CA PRO A 70 8.34 -1.94 -32.22
C PRO A 70 8.23 -3.15 -33.15
N LYS A 71 9.38 -3.69 -33.60
CA LYS A 71 9.42 -4.87 -34.49
C LYS A 71 8.56 -6.00 -33.91
N GLY A 72 7.50 -6.39 -34.64
CA GLY A 72 6.54 -7.43 -34.24
C GLY A 72 5.13 -6.92 -33.87
N PHE A 73 4.88 -5.61 -33.88
CA PHE A 73 3.54 -5.03 -33.77
C PHE A 73 3.04 -4.56 -35.13
N SER A 74 1.86 -5.03 -35.56
CA SER A 74 1.12 -4.47 -36.68
C SER A 74 0.04 -3.49 -36.19
N THR A 75 -0.46 -2.60 -37.05
CA THR A 75 -1.57 -1.70 -36.68
C THR A 75 -2.87 -2.47 -36.42
N GLU A 76 -3.04 -3.62 -37.06
CA GLU A 76 -4.16 -4.55 -36.87
C GLU A 76 -4.16 -5.14 -35.45
N ASP A 77 -3.00 -5.28 -34.81
CA ASP A 77 -2.87 -5.76 -33.43
C ASP A 77 -3.26 -4.72 -32.37
N LEU A 78 -3.46 -3.45 -32.76
CA LEU A 78 -3.74 -2.37 -31.81
C LEU A 78 -5.19 -2.36 -31.36
N GLY A 79 -6.13 -2.56 -32.27
CA GLY A 79 -7.53 -2.57 -31.91
C GLY A 79 -8.53 -2.28 -33.02
N ARG A 80 -9.79 -2.20 -32.62
CA ARG A 80 -10.92 -1.88 -33.48
C ARG A 80 -11.72 -0.73 -32.90
N VAL A 81 -12.16 0.17 -33.76
CA VAL A 81 -13.07 1.26 -33.41
C VAL A 81 -14.48 0.87 -33.84
N LEU A 82 -15.44 1.09 -32.95
CA LEU A 82 -16.87 0.98 -33.19
C LEU A 82 -17.44 2.39 -33.20
N LEU A 83 -18.01 2.82 -34.31
CA LEU A 83 -18.80 4.04 -34.36
C LEU A 83 -20.27 3.67 -34.48
N ARG A 84 -21.09 4.16 -33.55
CA ARG A 84 -22.53 3.97 -33.54
C ARG A 84 -23.19 5.34 -33.62
N ALA A 85 -24.10 5.51 -34.57
CA ALA A 85 -24.97 6.68 -34.61
C ALA A 85 -26.43 6.24 -34.66
N THR A 86 -27.29 6.93 -33.94
CA THR A 86 -28.73 6.67 -33.91
C THR A 86 -29.45 7.94 -34.36
N ALA A 87 -30.26 7.82 -35.41
CA ALA A 87 -31.12 8.91 -35.86
C ALA A 87 -32.11 9.29 -34.74
N THR A 88 -32.23 10.58 -34.45
CA THR A 88 -33.22 11.07 -33.47
C THR A 88 -34.65 10.96 -34.02
N ASP A 89 -34.79 11.06 -35.34
CA ASP A 89 -36.04 10.90 -36.07
C ASP A 89 -36.11 9.50 -36.71
N PRO A 90 -37.13 8.67 -36.39
CA PRO A 90 -37.25 7.31 -36.91
C PRO A 90 -37.44 7.22 -38.43
N ASP A 91 -37.94 8.28 -39.08
CA ASP A 91 -38.13 8.32 -40.54
C ASP A 91 -36.87 8.79 -41.29
N GLN A 92 -35.85 9.25 -40.55
CA GLN A 92 -34.59 9.71 -41.12
C GLN A 92 -33.61 8.55 -41.31
N GLU A 93 -33.22 8.27 -42.56
CA GLU A 93 -32.12 7.37 -42.86
C GLU A 93 -30.77 8.07 -42.73
N ILE A 94 -29.84 7.41 -42.03
CA ILE A 94 -28.50 7.95 -41.77
C ILE A 94 -27.43 7.09 -42.45
N PHE A 95 -26.36 7.75 -42.85
CA PHE A 95 -25.13 7.17 -43.37
C PHE A 95 -23.98 7.45 -42.41
N ILE A 96 -23.20 6.41 -42.11
CA ILE A 96 -21.94 6.50 -41.38
C ILE A 96 -20.85 5.93 -42.28
N GLY A 97 -19.77 6.69 -42.52
CA GLY A 97 -18.64 6.25 -43.32
C GLY A 97 -17.30 6.68 -42.73
N ILE A 98 -16.27 5.86 -42.91
CA ILE A 98 -14.88 6.20 -42.59
C ILE A 98 -14.05 6.08 -43.87
N GLY A 99 -13.33 7.13 -44.23
CA GLY A 99 -12.54 7.22 -45.46
C GLY A 99 -11.19 7.87 -45.23
N ALA A 100 -10.27 7.65 -46.19
CA ALA A 100 -8.98 8.32 -46.21
C ALA A 100 -9.20 9.84 -46.38
N ARG A 101 -8.46 10.64 -45.62
CA ARG A 101 -8.62 12.10 -45.56
C ARG A 101 -8.66 12.74 -46.95
N ASP A 102 -7.69 12.40 -47.81
CA ASP A 102 -7.54 13.02 -49.12
C ASP A 102 -8.75 12.78 -50.03
N GLU A 103 -9.40 11.61 -49.92
CA GLU A 103 -10.59 11.28 -50.70
C GLU A 103 -11.85 11.95 -50.12
N VAL A 104 -11.95 12.01 -48.78
CA VAL A 104 -13.06 12.72 -48.10
C VAL A 104 -13.00 14.22 -48.37
N ASP A 105 -11.81 14.83 -48.36
CA ASP A 105 -11.62 16.25 -48.67
C ASP A 105 -12.01 16.59 -50.12
N LYS A 106 -11.69 15.71 -51.09
CA LYS A 106 -12.17 15.83 -52.48
C LYS A 106 -13.69 15.76 -52.56
N TYR A 107 -14.30 14.79 -51.88
CA TYR A 107 -15.75 14.61 -51.87
C TYR A 107 -16.50 15.85 -51.37
N PHE A 108 -15.97 16.50 -50.32
CA PHE A 108 -16.56 17.71 -49.75
C PHE A 108 -16.01 19.02 -50.36
N THR A 109 -15.35 18.99 -51.51
CA THR A 109 -14.94 20.21 -52.21
C THR A 109 -16.20 21.01 -52.61
N ASP A 110 -16.26 22.26 -52.13
CA ASP A 110 -17.38 23.20 -52.29
C ASP A 110 -18.73 22.73 -51.71
N VAL A 111 -18.75 21.75 -50.81
CA VAL A 111 -19.97 21.26 -50.13
C VAL A 111 -20.04 21.79 -48.70
N ALA A 112 -21.21 22.28 -48.29
CA ALA A 112 -21.40 22.82 -46.94
C ALA A 112 -21.34 21.72 -45.88
N ARG A 113 -20.49 21.90 -44.85
CA ARG A 113 -20.25 20.90 -43.80
C ARG A 113 -19.97 21.51 -42.45
N THR A 114 -20.29 20.78 -41.39
CA THR A 114 -19.87 21.10 -40.02
C THR A 114 -18.74 20.18 -39.60
N GLU A 115 -17.58 20.75 -39.32
CA GLU A 115 -16.41 20.04 -38.79
C GLU A 115 -16.40 20.15 -37.26
N VAL A 116 -16.32 19.01 -36.58
CA VAL A 116 -16.15 18.94 -35.13
C VAL A 116 -14.65 19.05 -34.85
N THR A 117 -14.19 20.18 -34.31
CA THR A 117 -12.77 20.59 -34.30
C THR A 117 -12.05 20.36 -32.98
N ASP A 118 -12.77 20.08 -31.89
CA ASP A 118 -12.16 19.65 -30.62
C ASP A 118 -13.24 18.98 -29.75
N VAL A 119 -12.87 17.87 -29.09
CA VAL A 119 -13.73 17.13 -28.17
C VAL A 119 -13.01 17.07 -26.83
N GLN A 120 -13.25 18.07 -25.96
CA GLN A 120 -12.74 18.01 -24.60
C GLN A 120 -13.47 16.91 -23.83
N PHE A 121 -12.74 15.96 -23.25
CA PHE A 121 -13.35 14.81 -22.56
C PHE A 121 -13.76 15.08 -21.11
N ALA A 122 -13.32 16.21 -20.51
CA ALA A 122 -13.70 16.58 -19.13
C ALA A 122 -13.50 18.10 -18.84
N PRO A 123 -14.59 18.90 -18.72
CA PRO A 123 -15.99 18.59 -19.02
C PRO A 123 -16.23 18.41 -20.53
N PHE A 124 -17.24 17.62 -20.91
CA PHE A 124 -17.54 17.36 -22.33
C PHE A 124 -18.04 18.63 -23.04
N ARG A 125 -17.25 19.20 -23.95
CA ARG A 125 -17.64 20.37 -24.78
C ARG A 125 -17.12 20.22 -26.21
N PRO A 126 -17.99 19.92 -27.19
CA PRO A 126 -17.62 19.92 -28.59
C PRO A 126 -17.54 21.35 -29.14
N THR A 127 -16.49 21.66 -29.90
CA THR A 127 -16.38 22.92 -30.66
C THR A 127 -16.67 22.64 -32.14
N TYR A 128 -17.50 23.48 -32.76
CA TYR A 128 -17.92 23.32 -34.15
C TYR A 128 -17.31 24.39 -35.04
N ARG A 129 -16.86 24.01 -36.22
CA ARG A 129 -16.46 24.91 -37.30
C ARG A 129 -17.36 24.66 -38.50
N GLN A 130 -18.14 25.66 -38.88
CA GLN A 130 -18.96 25.60 -40.09
C GLN A 130 -18.13 26.02 -41.30
N ILE A 131 -18.19 25.22 -42.35
CA ILE A 131 -17.53 25.49 -43.63
C ILE A 131 -18.65 25.66 -44.67
N PRO A 132 -18.87 26.88 -45.19
CA PRO A 132 -19.89 27.13 -46.20
C PRO A 132 -19.49 26.49 -47.55
N GLY A 133 -20.47 26.05 -48.32
CA GLY A 133 -20.28 25.48 -49.66
C GLY A 133 -21.43 25.88 -50.60
N THR A 134 -21.17 25.78 -51.90
CA THR A 134 -22.09 26.18 -52.98
C THR A 134 -22.67 25.00 -53.75
N ARG A 135 -22.16 23.78 -53.52
CA ARG A 135 -22.54 22.54 -54.20
C ARG A 135 -23.37 21.64 -53.27
N PRO A 136 -24.47 21.01 -53.75
CA PRO A 136 -25.17 19.99 -52.99
C PRO A 136 -24.30 18.73 -52.84
N ALA A 137 -24.41 18.06 -51.70
CA ALA A 137 -23.72 16.79 -51.46
C ALA A 137 -24.26 15.69 -52.38
N GLU A 138 -23.38 14.80 -52.84
CA GLU A 138 -23.76 13.59 -53.57
C GLU A 138 -24.26 12.51 -52.61
N VAL A 139 -24.89 11.44 -53.14
CA VAL A 139 -25.36 10.33 -52.31
C VAL A 139 -24.14 9.55 -51.79
N PRO A 140 -23.90 9.50 -50.47
CA PRO A 140 -22.68 8.93 -49.92
C PRO A 140 -22.57 7.42 -50.16
N GLY A 141 -23.69 6.70 -50.20
CA GLY A 141 -23.73 5.25 -50.48
C GLY A 141 -23.37 4.85 -51.91
N ALA A 142 -23.34 5.81 -52.86
CA ALA A 142 -22.93 5.55 -54.24
C ALA A 142 -21.41 5.62 -54.43
N GLN A 143 -20.68 6.12 -53.44
CA GLN A 143 -19.24 6.35 -53.52
C GLN A 143 -18.45 5.13 -53.02
N SER A 144 -17.42 4.71 -53.76
CA SER A 144 -16.64 3.51 -53.45
C SER A 144 -15.35 3.78 -52.65
N PHE A 145 -15.01 5.04 -52.39
CA PHE A 145 -13.78 5.40 -51.67
C PHE A 145 -13.86 5.17 -50.16
N TRP A 146 -15.05 4.88 -49.62
CA TRP A 146 -15.23 4.55 -48.21
C TRP A 146 -14.54 3.24 -47.86
N SER A 147 -13.68 3.27 -46.83
CA SER A 147 -13.07 2.04 -46.31
C SER A 147 -14.12 1.16 -45.65
N VAL A 148 -15.07 1.78 -44.93
CA VAL A 148 -16.23 1.11 -44.37
C VAL A 148 -17.39 2.10 -44.28
N SER A 149 -18.59 1.62 -44.59
CA SER A 149 -19.82 2.42 -44.52
C SER A 149 -21.04 1.58 -44.16
N SER A 150 -22.03 2.20 -43.51
CA SER A 150 -23.36 1.63 -43.28
C SER A 150 -24.42 2.69 -43.49
N SER A 151 -25.54 2.32 -44.12
CA SER A 151 -26.68 3.20 -44.37
C SER A 151 -27.99 2.50 -44.05
N GLY A 152 -28.90 3.22 -43.41
CA GLY A 152 -30.28 2.75 -43.20
C GLY A 152 -31.01 3.51 -42.10
N PRO A 153 -32.26 3.09 -41.79
CA PRO A 153 -33.05 3.70 -40.74
C PRO A 153 -32.53 3.35 -39.34
N GLY A 154 -32.82 4.20 -38.35
CA GLY A 154 -32.58 3.94 -36.93
C GLY A 154 -31.10 3.97 -36.52
N THR A 155 -30.62 2.90 -35.87
CA THR A 155 -29.23 2.82 -35.37
C THR A 155 -28.33 2.14 -36.39
N GLN A 156 -27.29 2.84 -36.82
CA GLN A 156 -26.27 2.34 -37.72
C GLN A 156 -24.95 2.17 -36.98
N GLU A 157 -24.21 1.11 -37.32
CA GLU A 157 -22.96 0.74 -36.66
C GLU A 157 -21.90 0.39 -37.69
N VAL A 158 -20.72 0.99 -37.51
CA VAL A 158 -19.56 0.76 -38.36
C VAL A 158 -18.41 0.26 -37.48
N ARG A 159 -17.80 -0.86 -37.87
CA ARG A 159 -16.60 -1.41 -37.23
C ARG A 159 -15.42 -1.22 -38.15
N TRP A 160 -14.41 -0.52 -37.66
CA TRP A 160 -13.21 -0.20 -38.43
C TRP A 160 -11.96 -0.68 -37.70
N GLU A 161 -11.07 -1.32 -38.46
CA GLU A 161 -9.78 -1.77 -37.96
C GLU A 161 -8.77 -0.62 -38.08
N LEU A 162 -7.98 -0.39 -37.02
CA LEU A 162 -7.04 0.71 -37.00
C LEU A 162 -5.95 0.49 -38.07
N GLN A 163 -5.89 1.40 -39.04
CA GLN A 163 -4.89 1.41 -40.10
C GLN A 163 -4.03 2.68 -40.01
N GLN A 164 -2.75 2.56 -40.40
CA GLN A 164 -1.84 3.70 -40.46
C GLN A 164 -2.32 4.72 -41.50
N GLY A 165 -2.28 6.02 -41.17
CA GLY A 165 -2.63 7.11 -42.08
C GLY A 165 -3.59 8.14 -41.46
N SER A 166 -4.01 9.10 -42.28
CA SER A 166 -4.97 10.14 -41.88
C SER A 166 -6.39 9.75 -42.30
N TRP A 167 -7.27 9.63 -41.31
CA TRP A 167 -8.64 9.14 -41.51
C TRP A 167 -9.67 10.16 -41.04
N THR A 168 -10.85 10.10 -41.64
CA THR A 168 -11.97 10.99 -41.31
C THR A 168 -13.28 10.21 -41.28
N ALA A 169 -14.05 10.40 -40.21
CA ALA A 169 -15.37 9.82 -40.03
C ALA A 169 -16.45 10.86 -40.41
N VAL A 170 -17.48 10.39 -41.10
CA VAL A 170 -18.54 11.22 -41.65
C VAL A 170 -19.89 10.63 -41.27
N VAL A 171 -20.77 11.47 -40.75
CA VAL A 171 -22.17 11.15 -40.47
C VAL A 171 -23.07 12.14 -41.20
N MET A 172 -23.96 11.63 -42.04
CA MET A 172 -24.90 12.45 -42.81
C MET A 172 -26.20 11.69 -43.09
N LYS A 173 -27.20 12.36 -43.69
CA LYS A 173 -28.38 11.65 -44.19
C LYS A 173 -28.02 10.79 -45.41
N ALA A 174 -28.69 9.64 -45.54
CA ALA A 174 -28.44 8.73 -46.65
C ALA A 174 -28.81 9.33 -48.02
N ASP A 175 -29.77 10.25 -48.06
CA ASP A 175 -30.22 10.97 -49.25
C ASP A 175 -29.41 12.25 -49.55
N ALA A 176 -28.38 12.55 -48.75
CA ALA A 176 -27.54 13.74 -48.84
C ALA A 176 -28.26 15.09 -48.63
N THR A 177 -29.48 15.09 -48.09
CA THR A 177 -30.20 16.33 -47.78
C THR A 177 -29.63 17.03 -46.54
N PRO A 178 -29.75 18.38 -46.43
CA PRO A 178 -29.30 19.13 -45.25
C PRO A 178 -30.08 18.80 -43.97
N GLY A 179 -29.45 19.05 -42.82
CA GLY A 179 -30.09 18.98 -41.51
C GLY A 179 -30.00 17.59 -40.88
N VAL A 180 -28.99 17.33 -40.05
CA VAL A 180 -28.73 16.02 -39.44
C VAL A 180 -28.88 16.13 -37.92
N SER A 181 -29.75 15.30 -37.33
CA SER A 181 -29.87 15.10 -35.86
C SER A 181 -29.60 13.64 -35.51
N VAL A 182 -28.48 13.40 -34.82
CA VAL A 182 -28.02 12.05 -34.47
C VAL A 182 -27.42 12.01 -33.06
N ASP A 183 -27.66 10.91 -32.34
CA ASP A 183 -26.93 10.60 -31.12
C ASP A 183 -25.72 9.73 -31.49
N ILE A 184 -24.51 10.21 -31.20
CA ILE A 184 -23.25 9.53 -31.60
C ILE A 184 -22.60 8.89 -30.37
N GLN A 185 -22.10 7.67 -30.54
CA GLN A 185 -21.33 6.93 -29.56
C GLN A 185 -20.11 6.30 -30.23
N ALA A 186 -18.93 6.61 -29.71
CA ALA A 186 -17.68 5.97 -30.13
C ALA A 186 -17.31 4.88 -29.11
N GLY A 187 -16.82 3.74 -29.60
CA GLY A 187 -16.30 2.63 -28.82
C GLY A 187 -14.93 2.23 -29.33
N ALA A 188 -14.00 1.88 -28.45
CA ALA A 188 -12.71 1.32 -28.84
C ALA A 188 -12.47 -0.02 -28.15
N ARG A 189 -11.96 -0.99 -28.91
CA ARG A 189 -11.47 -2.27 -28.41
C ARG A 189 -9.97 -2.34 -28.66
N LEU A 190 -9.19 -2.41 -27.60
CA LEU A 190 -7.72 -2.47 -27.65
C LEU A 190 -7.25 -3.91 -27.51
N THR A 191 -6.79 -4.51 -28.60
CA THR A 191 -6.36 -5.91 -28.65
C THR A 191 -5.01 -6.15 -28.00
N PHE A 192 -4.13 -5.14 -27.98
CA PHE A 192 -2.80 -5.23 -27.35
C PHE A 192 -2.84 -5.35 -25.81
N LEU A 193 -3.96 -5.01 -25.15
CA LEU A 193 -4.03 -5.02 -23.69
C LEU A 193 -3.81 -6.42 -23.09
N GLY A 194 -4.30 -7.47 -23.75
CA GLY A 194 -4.12 -8.85 -23.27
C GLY A 194 -2.63 -9.26 -23.24
N PRO A 195 -1.93 -9.26 -24.39
CA PRO A 195 -0.50 -9.55 -24.46
C PRO A 195 0.35 -8.61 -23.60
N LEU A 196 -0.01 -7.33 -23.51
CA LEU A 196 0.68 -6.35 -22.65
C LEU A 196 0.51 -6.70 -21.17
N ALA A 197 -0.71 -6.96 -20.72
CA ALA A 197 -0.98 -7.35 -19.34
C ALA A 197 -0.21 -8.61 -18.93
N LEU A 198 -0.14 -9.60 -19.84
CA LEU A 198 0.62 -10.83 -19.65
C LEU A 198 2.14 -10.57 -19.61
N SER A 199 2.66 -9.75 -20.51
CA SER A 199 4.10 -9.42 -20.55
C SER A 199 4.54 -8.70 -19.27
N VAL A 200 3.74 -7.73 -18.82
CA VAL A 200 3.96 -7.03 -17.55
C VAL A 200 3.84 -7.99 -16.37
N LEU A 201 2.89 -8.94 -16.40
CA LEU A 201 2.75 -9.97 -15.37
C LEU A 201 4.00 -10.86 -15.26
N ILE A 202 4.52 -11.34 -16.40
CA ILE A 202 5.72 -12.18 -16.44
C ILE A 202 6.91 -11.41 -15.87
N GLY A 203 7.09 -10.15 -16.28
CA GLY A 203 8.11 -9.27 -15.71
C GLY A 203 7.97 -9.13 -14.20
N ALA A 204 6.77 -8.85 -13.71
CA ALA A 204 6.46 -8.76 -12.28
C ALA A 204 6.87 -10.04 -11.52
N VAL A 205 6.49 -11.21 -12.05
CA VAL A 205 6.81 -12.52 -11.45
C VAL A 205 8.32 -12.75 -11.41
N ILE A 206 9.06 -12.45 -12.48
CA ILE A 206 10.53 -12.59 -12.51
C ILE A 206 11.18 -11.72 -11.42
N PHE A 207 10.79 -10.45 -11.33
CA PHE A 207 11.32 -9.53 -10.31
C PHE A 207 11.02 -10.00 -8.89
N LEU A 208 9.84 -10.58 -8.63
CA LEU A 208 9.49 -11.14 -7.33
C LEU A 208 10.25 -12.44 -7.03
N ILE A 209 10.40 -13.33 -8.01
CA ILE A 209 11.18 -14.58 -7.90
C ILE A 209 12.64 -14.29 -7.58
N ILE A 210 13.20 -13.18 -8.07
CA ILE A 210 14.57 -12.76 -7.75
C ILE A 210 14.61 -12.01 -6.41
N GLY A 211 13.69 -11.05 -6.22
CA GLY A 211 13.67 -10.15 -5.07
C GLY A 211 13.45 -10.87 -3.75
N ILE A 212 12.46 -11.77 -3.68
CA ILE A 212 12.09 -12.46 -2.42
C ILE A 212 13.26 -13.31 -1.88
N PRO A 213 13.92 -14.20 -2.66
CA PRO A 213 15.08 -14.94 -2.19
C PRO A 213 16.25 -14.06 -1.75
N LEU A 214 16.51 -12.94 -2.44
CA LEU A 214 17.56 -12.00 -2.04
C LEU A 214 17.24 -11.35 -0.67
N ILE A 215 15.99 -10.94 -0.46
CA ILE A 215 15.52 -10.43 0.84
C ILE A 215 15.72 -11.48 1.93
N VAL A 216 15.27 -12.72 1.70
CA VAL A 216 15.40 -13.82 2.67
C VAL A 216 16.86 -14.14 2.97
N ALA A 217 17.73 -14.20 1.95
CA ALA A 217 19.15 -14.45 2.13
C ALA A 217 19.84 -13.32 2.91
N GLY A 218 19.51 -12.06 2.61
CA GLY A 218 19.98 -10.88 3.34
C GLY A 218 19.53 -10.91 4.80
N ALA A 219 18.25 -11.20 5.06
CA ALA A 219 17.67 -11.29 6.40
C ALA A 219 18.30 -12.43 7.23
N ILE A 220 18.42 -13.64 6.67
CA ILE A 220 19.12 -14.76 7.30
C ILE A 220 20.56 -14.36 7.63
N GLY A 221 21.25 -13.71 6.70
CA GLY A 221 22.60 -13.22 6.91
C GLY A 221 22.68 -12.25 8.11
N LEU A 222 21.73 -11.34 8.24
CA LEU A 222 21.70 -10.36 9.33
C LEU A 222 21.31 -10.98 10.68
N GLY A 223 20.40 -11.95 10.68
CA GLY A 223 19.89 -12.59 11.90
C GLY A 223 20.71 -13.77 12.44
N ARG A 224 21.58 -14.41 11.64
CA ARG A 224 22.44 -15.54 12.07
C ARG A 224 23.35 -15.28 13.28
N HIS A 225 23.56 -14.02 13.67
CA HIS A 225 24.32 -13.62 14.86
C HIS A 225 23.47 -12.78 15.80
N GLY A 226 22.20 -13.17 15.97
CA GLY A 226 21.30 -12.60 16.96
C GLY A 226 21.93 -12.63 18.36
N PRO A 227 21.58 -11.67 19.23
CA PRO A 227 22.05 -11.68 20.61
C PRO A 227 21.62 -12.99 21.30
N PRO A 228 22.43 -13.53 22.25
CA PRO A 228 22.01 -14.65 23.07
C PRO A 228 20.67 -14.33 23.74
N GLN A 229 19.80 -15.34 23.85
CA GLN A 229 18.53 -15.21 24.55
C GLN A 229 18.82 -14.81 26.01
N PRO A 230 18.09 -13.84 26.58
CA PRO A 230 18.36 -13.32 27.92
C PRO A 230 18.10 -14.36 29.00
N HIS A 231 17.26 -15.36 28.75
CA HIS A 231 16.93 -16.41 29.69
C HIS A 231 17.15 -17.77 29.00
N PRO A 232 17.88 -18.71 29.63
CA PRO A 232 17.90 -20.09 29.17
C PRO A 232 16.47 -20.62 29.16
N VAL A 233 16.06 -21.26 28.06
CA VAL A 233 14.90 -22.15 28.08
C VAL A 233 15.29 -23.29 29.02
N VAL A 234 14.86 -23.24 30.28
CA VAL A 234 14.93 -24.41 31.15
C VAL A 234 14.10 -25.48 30.44
N PRO A 235 14.68 -26.62 30.02
CA PRO A 235 13.87 -27.71 29.51
C PRO A 235 12.81 -28.02 30.57
N GLU A 236 11.56 -28.22 30.17
CA GLU A 236 10.59 -28.90 31.03
C GLU A 236 11.12 -30.32 31.30
N GLU A 237 12.05 -30.44 32.24
CA GLU A 237 12.47 -31.72 32.80
C GLU A 237 11.41 -32.13 33.80
N SER A 238 10.51 -32.95 33.26
CA SER A 238 9.86 -34.05 33.94
C SER A 238 10.85 -34.81 34.84
N ASP A 239 11.08 -34.33 36.07
CA ASP A 239 11.66 -35.10 37.18
C ASP A 239 11.46 -34.41 38.55
N ALA A 240 10.26 -33.89 38.81
CA ALA A 240 9.83 -33.55 40.16
C ALA A 240 9.41 -34.82 40.93
N ALA A 241 10.32 -35.77 41.05
CA ALA A 241 10.31 -36.76 42.11
C ALA A 241 11.67 -36.67 42.80
N ILE A 242 11.65 -36.75 44.14
CA ILE A 242 12.82 -36.68 45.03
C ILE A 242 13.21 -35.23 45.43
N THR A 243 12.38 -34.59 46.23
CA THR A 243 12.76 -34.13 47.59
C THR A 243 11.52 -33.56 48.27
N GLY A 244 11.13 -34.15 49.40
CA GLY A 244 9.93 -33.79 50.16
C GLY A 244 10.05 -32.47 50.92
N VAL A 245 10.18 -31.35 50.21
CA VAL A 245 9.99 -30.01 50.77
C VAL A 245 8.62 -29.52 50.28
N PRO A 246 7.71 -29.05 51.14
CA PRO A 246 6.47 -28.43 50.66
C PRO A 246 6.85 -27.14 49.94
N THR A 247 6.96 -27.22 48.62
CA THR A 247 7.04 -26.07 47.73
C THR A 247 5.84 -25.19 48.05
N ARG A 248 6.08 -24.06 48.74
CA ARG A 248 5.16 -22.91 48.67
C ARG A 248 4.84 -22.77 47.20
N MET A 249 3.57 -22.92 46.86
CA MET A 249 3.03 -22.76 45.52
C MET A 249 3.40 -21.33 45.05
N GLN A 250 4.61 -21.16 44.52
CA GLN A 250 5.01 -20.00 43.75
C GLN A 250 4.17 -20.12 42.51
N VAL A 251 3.00 -19.47 42.54
CA VAL A 251 2.26 -19.16 41.32
C VAL A 251 3.30 -18.55 40.37
N PRO A 252 3.62 -19.18 39.23
CA PRO A 252 4.54 -18.55 38.30
C PRO A 252 3.82 -17.30 37.83
N TRP A 253 4.24 -16.12 38.29
CA TRP A 253 3.80 -14.88 37.68
C TRP A 253 4.35 -14.92 36.27
N THR A 254 3.48 -15.29 35.31
CA THR A 254 3.85 -15.51 33.92
C THR A 254 4.26 -14.18 33.31
N VAL A 255 5.57 -13.91 33.33
CA VAL A 255 6.17 -12.83 32.54
C VAL A 255 5.79 -13.09 31.09
N TYR A 256 5.22 -12.09 30.43
CA TYR A 256 4.82 -12.25 29.03
C TYR A 256 6.09 -12.36 28.18
N PRO A 257 6.14 -13.26 27.18
CA PRO A 257 7.37 -13.58 26.46
C PRO A 257 7.92 -12.43 25.58
N ALA A 258 7.15 -11.36 25.35
CA ALA A 258 7.63 -10.16 24.66
C ALA A 258 7.84 -9.02 25.66
N ARG A 259 9.08 -8.53 25.77
CA ARG A 259 9.53 -7.54 26.74
C ARG A 259 9.96 -6.26 26.06
N LEU A 260 9.43 -5.12 26.52
CA LEU A 260 9.79 -3.79 26.05
C LEU A 260 10.26 -2.92 27.23
N VAL A 261 11.52 -2.50 27.16
CA VAL A 261 12.18 -1.69 28.20
C VAL A 261 12.44 -0.28 27.66
N GLY A 262 12.24 0.72 28.52
CA GLY A 262 12.55 2.12 28.23
C GLY A 262 12.94 2.83 29.51
N GLU A 263 14.22 3.20 29.63
CA GLU A 263 14.75 3.98 30.75
C GLU A 263 14.73 5.46 30.40
N LEU A 264 13.99 6.26 31.17
CA LEU A 264 13.85 7.70 30.94
C LEU A 264 15.15 8.42 31.35
N ASP A 265 15.70 9.24 30.44
CA ASP A 265 16.82 10.11 30.78
C ASP A 265 16.35 11.25 31.71
N GLU A 266 17.05 11.47 32.84
CA GLU A 266 16.65 12.42 33.89
C GLU A 266 16.57 13.88 33.44
N ARG A 267 17.33 14.26 32.40
CA ARG A 267 17.37 15.62 31.87
C ARG A 267 17.37 15.61 30.36
N GLN A 268 16.27 16.07 29.78
CA GLN A 268 16.11 16.22 28.34
C GLN A 268 16.23 17.68 27.90
N SER A 269 16.70 17.88 26.69
CA SER A 269 16.88 19.18 26.07
C SER A 269 15.54 19.78 25.62
N ARG A 270 15.35 21.06 25.95
CA ARG A 270 14.07 21.77 25.78
C ARG A 270 13.63 21.95 24.33
N TRP A 271 14.59 22.03 23.42
CA TRP A 271 14.37 22.40 22.01
C TRP A 271 14.70 21.29 21.02
N LEU A 272 15.48 20.28 21.42
CA LEU A 272 16.03 19.29 20.48
C LEU A 272 14.94 18.42 19.89
N TRP A 273 13.82 18.21 20.60
CA TRP A 273 12.65 17.49 20.10
C TRP A 273 12.09 18.04 18.77
N LEU A 274 12.26 19.34 18.49
CA LEU A 274 11.87 19.97 17.21
C LEU A 274 12.77 19.54 16.05
N VAL A 275 13.97 19.01 16.31
CA VAL A 275 14.97 18.64 15.30
C VAL A 275 15.20 17.12 15.26
N LYS A 276 14.85 16.37 16.32
CA LYS A 276 15.03 14.90 16.39
C LYS A 276 14.43 14.16 15.20
N TRP A 277 13.28 14.61 14.69
CA TRP A 277 12.62 13.97 13.56
C TRP A 277 13.42 14.09 12.26
N LEU A 278 14.11 15.23 12.06
CA LEU A 278 15.01 15.44 10.94
C LEU A 278 16.24 14.52 11.06
N LEU A 279 16.80 14.39 12.28
CA LEU A 279 17.91 13.48 12.57
C LEU A 279 17.55 12.00 12.43
N ALA A 280 16.26 11.66 12.54
CA ALA A 280 15.75 10.31 12.37
C ALA A 280 15.51 9.93 10.89
N ILE A 281 15.58 10.87 9.94
CA ILE A 281 15.39 10.58 8.50
C ILE A 281 16.31 9.45 7.99
N PRO A 282 17.63 9.44 8.29
CA PRO A 282 18.50 8.35 7.88
C PRO A 282 18.07 6.99 8.46
N HIS A 283 17.52 6.96 9.68
CA HIS A 283 16.96 5.74 10.26
C HIS A 283 15.71 5.29 9.54
N TYR A 284 14.77 6.19 9.26
CA TYR A 284 13.54 5.85 8.53
C TYR A 284 13.84 5.31 7.12
N PHE A 285 14.85 5.86 6.44
CA PHE A 285 15.29 5.34 5.15
C PHE A 285 15.76 3.87 5.24
N VAL A 286 16.57 3.52 6.24
CA VAL A 286 17.03 2.12 6.40
C VAL A 286 15.92 1.22 6.91
N LEU A 287 15.11 1.71 7.87
CA LEU A 287 13.97 0.99 8.42
C LEU A 287 12.88 0.75 7.38
N PHE A 288 12.77 1.56 6.34
CA PHE A 288 11.88 1.30 5.20
C PHE A 288 12.24 -0.02 4.50
N PHE A 289 13.51 -0.20 4.12
CA PHE A 289 13.97 -1.46 3.50
C PHE A 289 13.88 -2.64 4.47
N LEU A 290 14.25 -2.43 5.74
CA LEU A 290 14.11 -3.48 6.76
C LEU A 290 12.65 -3.83 7.04
N GLY A 291 11.73 -2.89 6.93
CA GLY A 291 10.29 -3.10 7.07
C GLY A 291 9.73 -3.95 5.93
N ILE A 292 10.14 -3.68 4.68
CA ILE A 292 9.81 -4.54 3.53
C ILE A 292 10.33 -5.95 3.79
N ALA A 293 11.59 -6.06 4.19
CA ALA A 293 12.19 -7.36 4.51
C ALA A 293 11.44 -8.08 5.64
N PHE A 294 11.07 -7.36 6.71
CA PHE A 294 10.30 -7.87 7.84
C PHE A 294 8.94 -8.46 7.43
N VAL A 295 8.22 -7.79 6.51
CA VAL A 295 6.95 -8.32 5.99
C VAL A 295 7.19 -9.60 5.20
N VAL A 296 8.16 -9.60 4.28
CA VAL A 296 8.49 -10.78 3.46
C VAL A 296 8.96 -11.95 4.33
N THR A 297 9.83 -11.72 5.30
CA THR A 297 10.31 -12.77 6.22
C THR A 297 9.21 -13.28 7.13
N THR A 298 8.25 -12.44 7.53
CA THR A 298 7.07 -12.88 8.31
C THR A 298 6.19 -13.80 7.49
N VAL A 299 5.92 -13.48 6.22
CA VAL A 299 5.17 -14.35 5.30
C VAL A 299 5.90 -15.68 5.08
N VAL A 300 7.20 -15.63 4.78
CA VAL A 300 8.04 -16.83 4.59
C VAL A 300 8.08 -17.68 5.87
N SER A 301 8.18 -17.04 7.03
CA SER A 301 8.14 -17.74 8.33
C SER A 301 6.77 -18.33 8.61
N GLY A 302 5.68 -17.69 8.18
CA GLY A 302 4.32 -18.23 8.24
C GLY A 302 4.21 -19.56 7.49
N PHE A 303 4.71 -19.63 6.25
CA PHE A 303 4.79 -20.89 5.52
C PHE A 303 5.68 -21.91 6.23
N ALA A 304 6.85 -21.49 6.73
CA ALA A 304 7.72 -22.39 7.49
C ALA A 304 7.03 -22.97 8.74
N ILE A 305 6.28 -22.16 9.50
CA ILE A 305 5.53 -22.60 10.68
C ILE A 305 4.40 -23.55 10.27
N LEU A 306 3.68 -23.25 9.19
CA LEU A 306 2.58 -24.08 8.69
C LEU A 306 3.06 -25.51 8.39
N PHE A 307 4.23 -25.65 7.75
CA PHE A 307 4.79 -26.95 7.39
C PHE A 307 5.62 -27.60 8.50
N THR A 308 6.34 -26.83 9.32
CA THR A 308 7.36 -27.35 10.24
C THR A 308 7.08 -27.12 11.72
N THR A 309 6.03 -26.35 12.08
CA THR A 309 5.74 -25.86 13.46
C THR A 309 6.84 -25.02 14.10
N ARG A 310 7.88 -24.66 13.35
CA ARG A 310 9.07 -23.99 13.87
C ARG A 310 9.31 -22.70 13.09
N TYR A 311 9.61 -21.64 13.84
CA TYR A 311 10.05 -20.38 13.27
C TYR A 311 11.54 -20.48 12.90
N PRO A 312 11.97 -20.22 11.65
CA PRO A 312 13.39 -20.26 11.33
C PRO A 312 14.18 -19.25 12.18
N ARG A 313 15.10 -19.74 13.05
CA ARG A 313 15.77 -18.92 14.08
C ARG A 313 16.45 -17.66 13.54
N ALA A 314 17.14 -17.76 12.40
CA ALA A 314 17.78 -16.60 11.79
C ALA A 314 16.77 -15.52 11.33
N LEU A 315 15.57 -15.91 10.86
CA LEU A 315 14.53 -14.96 10.51
C LEU A 315 13.86 -14.37 11.75
N PHE A 316 13.71 -15.17 12.81
CA PHE A 316 13.20 -14.71 14.11
C PHE A 316 14.10 -13.62 14.69
N ASP A 317 15.40 -13.91 14.79
CA ASP A 317 16.39 -12.97 15.35
C ASP A 317 16.49 -11.69 14.52
N PHE A 318 16.34 -11.79 13.19
CA PHE A 318 16.24 -10.63 12.31
C PHE A 318 14.98 -9.81 12.63
N ASN A 319 13.81 -10.44 12.70
CA ASN A 319 12.54 -9.76 12.97
C ASN A 319 12.50 -9.09 14.35
N VAL A 320 12.98 -9.77 15.41
CA VAL A 320 13.17 -9.16 16.74
C VAL A 320 14.11 -7.96 16.63
N GLY A 321 15.23 -8.11 15.91
CA GLY A 321 16.20 -7.04 15.71
C GLY A 321 15.62 -5.80 15.01
N VAL A 322 14.74 -6.00 14.03
CA VAL A 322 14.04 -4.90 13.33
C VAL A 322 13.09 -4.19 14.29
N LEU A 323 12.26 -4.93 15.04
CA LEU A 323 11.36 -4.35 16.04
C LEU A 323 12.13 -3.61 17.14
N ARG A 324 13.25 -4.17 17.62
CA ARG A 324 14.15 -3.51 18.58
C ARG A 324 14.68 -2.19 18.04
N TRP A 325 15.15 -2.16 16.80
CA TRP A 325 15.64 -0.92 16.23
C TRP A 325 14.51 0.09 16.02
N TRP A 326 13.35 -0.36 15.56
CA TRP A 326 12.16 0.47 15.45
C TRP A 326 11.79 1.11 16.80
N TRP A 327 11.83 0.33 17.89
CA TRP A 327 11.61 0.84 19.24
C TRP A 327 12.61 1.90 19.64
N ARG A 328 13.92 1.71 19.40
CA ARG A 328 14.95 2.73 19.72
C ARG A 328 14.69 4.07 19.04
N VAL A 329 14.29 4.03 17.76
CA VAL A 329 13.97 5.24 16.99
C VAL A 329 12.69 5.88 17.51
N GLN A 330 11.67 5.09 17.82
CA GLN A 330 10.43 5.56 18.43
C GLN A 330 10.63 6.17 19.82
N PHE A 331 11.53 5.59 20.63
CA PHE A 331 11.87 6.06 21.96
C PHE A 331 12.60 7.42 21.93
N TYR A 332 13.47 7.62 20.92
CA TYR A 332 14.14 8.88 20.64
C TYR A 332 13.20 9.96 20.07
N THR A 333 12.26 9.56 19.20
CA THR A 333 11.36 10.47 18.47
C THR A 333 9.94 10.53 19.06
N TYR A 334 8.93 10.87 18.26
CA TYR A 334 7.57 11.22 18.68
C TYR A 334 6.73 10.09 19.28
N SER A 335 7.24 8.86 19.43
CA SER A 335 6.46 7.81 20.10
C SER A 335 6.63 7.83 21.62
N ALA A 336 7.82 8.19 22.11
CA ALA A 336 8.07 8.37 23.54
C ALA A 336 8.75 9.69 23.89
N LEU A 337 9.62 10.20 23.00
CA LEU A 337 10.43 11.40 23.21
C LEU A 337 11.15 11.35 24.58
N ALA A 338 11.75 10.21 24.88
CA ALA A 338 12.19 9.84 26.22
C ALA A 338 13.73 9.84 26.39
N THR A 339 14.48 10.03 25.31
CA THR A 339 15.94 10.12 25.34
C THR A 339 16.48 11.11 24.31
N ASP A 340 17.58 11.77 24.64
CA ASP A 340 18.36 12.61 23.72
C ASP A 340 19.50 11.85 23.03
N ARG A 341 19.74 10.60 23.43
CA ARG A 341 20.81 9.79 22.87
C ARG A 341 20.44 9.32 21.46
N TYR A 342 21.30 9.56 20.49
CA TYR A 342 21.03 9.17 19.10
C TYR A 342 21.03 7.63 18.92
N PRO A 343 20.02 7.02 18.26
CA PRO A 343 19.93 5.57 18.13
C PRO A 343 21.05 4.96 17.27
N PRO A 344 21.71 3.86 17.71
CA PRO A 344 22.72 3.18 16.90
C PRO A 344 22.11 2.39 15.74
N PHE A 345 22.78 2.38 14.58
CA PHE A 345 22.38 1.62 13.38
C PHE A 345 22.70 0.12 13.52
N THR A 346 21.99 -0.57 14.40
CA THR A 346 22.23 -1.99 14.69
C THR A 346 20.97 -2.73 15.11
N LEU A 347 20.83 -3.97 14.61
CA LEU A 347 19.78 -4.92 15.01
C LEU A 347 20.13 -5.62 16.34
N LYS A 348 21.40 -5.57 16.75
CA LYS A 348 21.89 -6.23 17.97
C LYS A 348 21.49 -5.45 19.22
N ARG A 349 21.54 -6.12 20.36
CA ARG A 349 21.51 -5.48 21.68
C ARG A 349 22.70 -4.53 21.84
N THR A 350 22.45 -3.47 22.58
CA THR A 350 23.40 -2.39 22.91
C THR A 350 22.99 -1.80 24.24
N ASP A 351 23.89 -1.07 24.90
CA ASP A 351 23.62 -0.36 26.16
C ASP A 351 22.83 0.95 25.92
N TYR A 352 21.79 0.88 25.09
CA TYR A 352 20.91 1.99 24.75
C TYR A 352 19.68 1.93 25.67
N PRO A 353 19.13 3.07 26.14
CA PRO A 353 18.06 3.09 27.15
C PRO A 353 16.73 2.47 26.71
N ALA A 354 16.62 2.03 25.45
CA ALA A 354 15.46 1.31 24.93
C ALA A 354 15.87 -0.02 24.31
N ASP A 355 15.24 -1.10 24.77
CA ASP A 355 15.43 -2.44 24.25
C ASP A 355 14.09 -3.17 24.08
N PHE A 356 14.09 -4.13 23.16
CA PHE A 356 12.97 -5.02 22.90
C PHE A 356 13.49 -6.42 22.69
N ASP A 357 12.80 -7.40 23.27
CA ASP A 357 13.11 -8.79 23.04
C ASP A 357 11.87 -9.69 23.10
N VAL A 358 11.98 -10.83 22.43
CA VAL A 358 10.93 -11.85 22.40
C VAL A 358 11.58 -13.20 22.61
N ASP A 359 11.08 -13.94 23.59
CA ASP A 359 11.58 -15.28 23.90
C ASP A 359 11.25 -16.23 22.74
N TYR A 360 12.26 -16.92 22.22
CA TYR A 360 12.11 -17.80 21.07
C TYR A 360 11.18 -19.01 21.38
N PRO A 361 10.09 -19.24 20.62
CA PRO A 361 9.20 -20.36 20.86
C PRO A 361 9.78 -21.68 20.30
N ALA A 362 9.75 -22.75 21.11
CA ALA A 362 10.21 -24.07 20.66
C ALA A 362 9.27 -24.70 19.60
N ARG A 363 7.96 -24.48 19.73
CA ARG A 363 6.92 -24.92 18.80
C ARG A 363 5.84 -23.84 18.70
N LEU A 364 5.27 -23.71 17.51
CA LEU A 364 4.14 -22.84 17.20
C LEU A 364 3.02 -23.67 16.56
N SER A 365 1.79 -23.22 16.75
CA SER A 365 0.58 -23.85 16.23
C SER A 365 0.43 -23.63 14.71
N ARG A 366 0.06 -24.70 13.98
CA ARG A 366 -0.02 -24.68 12.49
C ARG A 366 -1.18 -23.82 11.97
N GLY A 367 -2.38 -24.03 12.53
CA GLY A 367 -3.61 -23.42 12.03
C GLY A 367 -3.80 -21.96 12.43
N LEU A 368 -3.27 -21.56 13.60
CA LEU A 368 -3.39 -20.17 14.05
C LEU A 368 -2.63 -19.21 13.13
N VAL A 369 -1.58 -19.65 12.42
CA VAL A 369 -0.86 -18.80 11.46
C VAL A 369 -1.78 -18.08 10.47
N LEU A 370 -2.87 -18.71 10.03
CA LEU A 370 -3.78 -18.12 9.03
C LEU A 370 -4.82 -17.18 9.63
N VAL A 371 -5.17 -17.36 10.90
CA VAL A 371 -6.33 -16.68 11.54
C VAL A 371 -5.89 -15.61 12.53
N LYS A 372 -4.79 -15.86 13.23
CA LYS A 372 -4.30 -15.09 14.35
C LYS A 372 -4.03 -13.62 14.05
N TRP A 373 -3.35 -13.37 12.93
CA TRP A 373 -2.82 -12.06 12.59
C TRP A 373 -3.87 -11.08 12.06
N TRP A 374 -5.00 -11.56 11.51
CA TRP A 374 -6.04 -10.69 10.95
C TRP A 374 -7.39 -10.81 11.63
N LEU A 375 -7.75 -11.95 12.24
CA LEU A 375 -9.05 -12.16 12.89
C LEU A 375 -8.95 -12.02 14.42
N LEU A 376 -8.06 -12.77 15.06
CA LEU A 376 -7.92 -12.73 16.53
C LEU A 376 -7.32 -11.40 17.00
N ALA A 377 -6.48 -10.76 16.19
CA ALA A 377 -5.91 -9.47 16.50
C ALA A 377 -6.86 -8.27 16.25
N ILE A 378 -8.06 -8.47 15.65
CA ILE A 378 -9.00 -7.37 15.35
C ILE A 378 -9.36 -6.54 16.58
N PRO A 379 -9.72 -7.13 17.74
CA PRO A 379 -10.07 -6.35 18.92
C PRO A 379 -8.91 -5.46 19.37
N HIS A 380 -7.68 -5.96 19.29
CA HIS A 380 -6.49 -5.17 19.58
C HIS A 380 -6.26 -4.07 18.55
N TYR A 381 -6.39 -4.36 17.26
CA TYR A 381 -6.24 -3.37 16.19
C TYR A 381 -7.25 -2.23 16.32
N LEU A 382 -8.50 -2.52 16.67
CA LEU A 382 -9.53 -1.49 16.86
C LEU A 382 -9.12 -0.51 17.97
N ILE A 383 -8.72 -1.03 19.12
CA ILE A 383 -8.38 -0.19 20.28
C ILE A 383 -7.05 0.54 20.04
N LEU A 384 -6.04 -0.15 19.51
CA LEU A 384 -4.75 0.45 19.19
C LEU A 384 -4.83 1.46 18.04
N ALA A 385 -5.76 1.30 17.10
CA ALA A 385 -6.01 2.30 16.06
C ALA A 385 -6.46 3.64 16.66
N ILE A 386 -7.26 3.61 17.73
CA ILE A 386 -7.69 4.81 18.45
C ILE A 386 -6.55 5.35 19.33
N LEU A 387 -5.86 4.48 20.06
CA LEU A 387 -4.84 4.87 21.04
C LEU A 387 -3.53 5.35 20.42
N ALA A 388 -3.04 4.65 19.40
CA ALA A 388 -1.72 4.87 18.79
C ALA A 388 -1.79 5.02 17.25
N GLY A 389 -2.94 4.75 16.64
CA GLY A 389 -3.11 4.62 15.20
C GLY A 389 -3.24 5.92 14.42
N GLY A 390 -2.94 7.09 14.99
CA GLY A 390 -2.88 8.35 14.23
C GLY A 390 -1.90 8.29 13.05
N TRP A 391 -0.97 7.33 13.08
CA TRP A 391 -0.05 6.96 12.02
C TRP A 391 -0.65 6.11 10.88
N LEU A 392 -1.70 5.31 11.13
CA LEU A 392 -2.31 4.35 10.19
C LEU A 392 -3.74 4.73 9.76
N GLY A 393 -4.49 5.42 10.61
CA GLY A 393 -5.90 5.77 10.39
C GLY A 393 -6.14 6.89 9.37
N SER A 394 -5.12 7.70 9.08
CA SER A 394 -5.18 8.79 8.09
C SER A 394 -5.19 8.30 6.63
N TRP A 395 -4.89 7.03 6.37
CA TRP A 395 -4.92 6.50 5.00
C TRP A 395 -6.26 5.90 4.57
N ARG A 396 -7.16 5.49 5.51
CA ARG A 396 -8.40 4.76 5.14
C ARG A 396 -9.64 4.88 6.04
N ALA A 397 -9.76 5.87 6.93
CA ALA A 397 -11.06 6.17 7.58
C ALA A 397 -11.84 7.26 6.84
N GLY A 398 -11.97 7.12 5.52
CA GLY A 398 -13.01 7.81 4.76
C GLY A 398 -14.34 7.09 4.99
N LEU A 399 -14.93 7.22 6.18
CA LEU A 399 -16.39 7.11 6.28
C LEU A 399 -16.91 8.26 5.42
N THR A 400 -17.56 7.90 4.32
CA THR A 400 -18.13 8.82 3.34
C THR A 400 -18.94 9.91 4.04
N VAL A 401 -18.34 11.09 4.17
CA VAL A 401 -19.09 12.32 4.37
C VAL A 401 -19.52 12.74 2.98
N ALA A 402 -20.80 12.59 2.70
CA ALA A 402 -21.42 13.27 1.57
C ALA A 402 -20.94 14.74 1.59
N ASN A 403 -20.37 15.22 0.48
CA ASN A 403 -19.87 16.59 0.22
C ASN A 403 -18.35 16.77 0.06
N GLY A 404 -17.63 15.81 -0.55
CA GLY A 404 -16.49 16.10 -1.45
C GLY A 404 -15.30 16.91 -0.90
N ALA A 405 -15.18 17.12 0.40
CA ALA A 405 -14.09 17.89 1.01
C ALA A 405 -13.09 16.95 1.70
N HIS A 406 -11.93 16.75 1.08
CA HIS A 406 -10.81 16.05 1.69
C HIS A 406 -10.10 16.99 2.68
N TYR A 407 -10.51 17.00 3.95
CA TYR A 407 -9.71 17.60 5.01
C TYR A 407 -8.66 16.59 5.47
N GLY A 408 -7.43 16.75 4.98
CA GLY A 408 -6.26 16.09 5.55
C GLY A 408 -6.05 16.60 6.98
N GLN A 409 -6.61 15.90 7.96
CA GLN A 409 -6.43 16.23 9.37
C GLN A 409 -4.94 16.13 9.76
N PRO A 410 -4.38 17.10 10.52
CA PRO A 410 -2.99 17.07 10.94
C PRO A 410 -2.65 15.81 11.74
N TRP A 411 -1.52 15.20 11.40
CA TRP A 411 -1.09 13.87 11.85
C TRP A 411 -0.86 13.76 13.38
N ILE A 412 -0.73 14.91 14.05
CA ILE A 412 -0.42 15.04 15.48
C ILE A 412 -1.67 14.80 16.36
N PHE A 413 -2.88 15.03 15.84
CA PHE A 413 -4.13 14.93 16.60
C PHE A 413 -4.94 13.65 16.32
N GLY A 414 -4.42 12.74 15.49
CA GLY A 414 -5.14 11.53 15.08
C GLY A 414 -5.18 10.38 16.10
N SER A 415 -4.49 10.50 17.24
CA SER A 415 -4.51 9.46 18.30
C SER A 415 -4.19 9.99 19.70
N LEU A 416 -4.64 9.26 20.72
CA LEU A 416 -4.40 9.62 22.13
C LEU A 416 -2.90 9.67 22.46
N LEU A 417 -2.08 8.78 21.90
CA LEU A 417 -0.62 8.80 22.05
C LEU A 417 -0.03 10.09 21.48
N GLY A 418 -0.44 10.50 20.27
CA GLY A 418 0.02 11.74 19.65
C GLY A 418 -0.30 12.98 20.50
N ILE A 419 -1.51 13.03 21.06
CA ILE A 419 -1.92 14.09 22.00
C ILE A 419 -1.05 14.05 23.26
N THR A 420 -0.86 12.87 23.86
CA THR A 420 -0.07 12.68 25.08
C THR A 420 1.38 13.11 24.88
N VAL A 421 2.02 12.72 23.78
CA VAL A 421 3.39 13.12 23.45
C VAL A 421 3.48 14.61 23.15
N THR A 422 2.43 15.22 22.58
CA THR A 422 2.39 16.68 22.40
C THR A 422 2.37 17.40 23.74
N PHE A 423 1.57 16.95 24.70
CA PHE A 423 1.61 17.48 26.07
C PHE A 423 2.98 17.26 26.73
N ALA A 424 3.61 16.11 26.52
CA ALA A 424 4.96 15.87 27.01
C ALA A 424 6.00 16.80 26.35
N ALA A 425 5.91 17.06 25.04
CA ALA A 425 6.78 17.98 24.32
C ALA A 425 6.60 19.43 24.79
N ILE A 426 5.36 19.86 25.03
CA ILE A 426 5.05 21.17 25.62
C ILE A 426 5.62 21.25 27.05
N ALA A 427 5.42 20.22 27.88
CA ALA A 427 5.98 20.17 29.22
C ALA A 427 7.51 20.24 29.19
N LEU A 428 8.17 19.51 28.29
CA LEU A 428 9.62 19.56 28.06
C LEU A 428 10.09 20.95 27.62
N LEU A 429 9.33 21.62 26.76
CA LEU A 429 9.65 22.97 26.28
C LEU A 429 9.73 23.97 27.44
N PHE A 430 8.72 23.96 28.32
CA PHE A 430 8.62 24.91 29.42
C PHE A 430 9.45 24.50 30.66
N THR A 431 9.52 23.22 30.97
CA THR A 431 10.12 22.74 32.24
C THR A 431 11.46 22.03 32.09
N GLY A 432 11.81 21.57 30.88
CA GLY A 432 12.98 20.72 30.65
C GLY A 432 12.92 19.35 31.32
N ARG A 433 11.75 18.95 31.84
CA ARG A 433 11.51 17.67 32.51
C ARG A 433 10.33 16.96 31.86
N TYR A 434 10.48 15.66 31.64
CA TYR A 434 9.40 14.83 31.13
C TYR A 434 8.49 14.41 32.30
N PRO A 435 7.17 14.66 32.27
CA PRO A 435 6.29 14.23 33.35
C PRO A 435 6.22 12.70 33.45
N HIS A 436 6.66 12.12 34.58
CA HIS A 436 6.71 10.66 34.78
C HIS A 436 5.39 9.96 34.52
N GLY A 437 4.25 10.52 34.95
CA GLY A 437 2.94 9.92 34.69
C GLY A 437 2.56 9.83 33.20
N LEU A 438 2.99 10.81 32.39
CA LEU A 438 2.81 10.74 30.93
C LEU A 438 3.73 9.68 30.32
N PHE A 439 4.98 9.60 30.81
CA PHE A 439 5.96 8.61 30.35
C PHE A 439 5.46 7.19 30.62
N ASP A 440 4.98 6.94 31.83
CA ASP A 440 4.44 5.65 32.26
C ASP A 440 3.26 5.21 31.40
N PHE A 441 2.36 6.15 31.07
CA PHE A 441 1.24 5.91 30.17
C PHE A 441 1.68 5.60 28.73
N VAL A 442 2.61 6.39 28.18
CA VAL A 442 3.17 6.19 26.84
C VAL A 442 3.89 4.85 26.73
N MET A 443 4.65 4.47 27.76
CA MET A 443 5.29 3.16 27.86
C MET A 443 4.26 2.03 27.90
N GLY A 444 3.17 2.19 28.64
CA GLY A 444 2.08 1.22 28.68
C GLY A 444 1.43 0.97 27.31
N ILE A 445 1.16 2.03 26.53
CA ILE A 445 0.63 1.90 25.17
C ILE A 445 1.64 1.19 24.26
N ASN A 446 2.90 1.63 24.26
CA ASN A 446 3.92 1.04 23.39
C ASN A 446 4.18 -0.43 23.73
N ARG A 447 4.22 -0.81 25.01
CA ARG A 447 4.29 -2.22 25.42
C ARG A 447 3.16 -3.03 24.83
N TRP A 448 1.94 -2.53 24.92
CA TRP A 448 0.80 -3.22 24.36
C TRP A 448 0.90 -3.37 22.83
N VAL A 449 1.27 -2.30 22.13
CA VAL A 449 1.52 -2.32 20.68
C VAL A 449 2.55 -3.38 20.31
N PHE A 450 3.67 -3.46 21.01
CA PHE A 450 4.74 -4.42 20.71
C PHE A 450 4.40 -5.87 21.07
N ARG A 451 3.60 -6.12 22.13
CA ARG A 451 3.03 -7.47 22.39
C ARG A 451 2.12 -7.91 21.26
N VAL A 452 1.24 -7.01 20.80
CA VAL A 452 0.34 -7.28 19.66
C VAL A 452 1.13 -7.49 18.37
N ALA A 453 2.19 -6.71 18.14
CA ALA A 453 3.08 -6.91 17.00
C ALA A 453 3.71 -8.31 17.03
N ALA A 454 4.31 -8.73 18.17
CA ALA A 454 4.90 -10.06 18.30
C ALA A 454 3.88 -11.20 18.08
N TYR A 455 2.64 -11.02 18.51
CA TYR A 455 1.55 -11.96 18.26
C TYR A 455 1.14 -12.01 16.77
N ALA A 456 0.90 -10.84 16.18
CA ALA A 456 0.46 -10.68 14.79
C ALA A 456 1.52 -11.14 13.78
N THR A 457 2.81 -10.97 14.10
CA THR A 457 3.93 -11.37 13.24
C THR A 457 4.40 -12.79 13.52
N LEU A 458 3.54 -13.59 14.17
CA LEU A 458 3.69 -15.03 14.38
C LEU A 458 4.86 -15.43 15.29
N MET A 459 5.38 -14.49 16.08
CA MET A 459 6.55 -14.73 16.94
C MET A 459 6.16 -15.43 18.24
N ARG A 460 4.93 -15.24 18.74
CA ARG A 460 4.41 -15.84 19.99
C ARG A 460 2.93 -16.16 19.90
N ASP A 461 2.50 -17.36 20.28
CA ASP A 461 1.10 -17.80 20.20
C ASP A 461 0.21 -17.33 21.35
N GLU A 462 0.82 -16.84 22.43
CA GLU A 462 0.11 -16.32 23.60
C GLU A 462 -0.65 -15.04 23.26
N TYR A 463 -1.97 -15.08 23.42
CA TYR A 463 -2.83 -13.93 23.15
C TYR A 463 -2.44 -12.73 24.03
N PRO A 464 -2.22 -11.53 23.46
CA PRO A 464 -1.80 -10.36 24.23
C PRO A 464 -2.87 -9.95 25.26
N PRO A 465 -2.50 -9.78 26.54
CA PRO A 465 -3.45 -9.31 27.54
C PRO A 465 -3.88 -7.86 27.27
N PHE A 466 -5.16 -7.54 27.51
CA PHE A 466 -5.68 -6.16 27.47
C PHE A 466 -5.28 -5.38 28.72
N ARG A 467 -3.98 -5.12 28.89
CA ARG A 467 -3.45 -4.37 30.03
C ARG A 467 -2.41 -3.34 29.58
N LEU A 468 -2.44 -2.19 30.24
CA LEU A 468 -1.44 -1.13 30.09
C LEU A 468 -0.40 -1.30 31.21
N ASP A 469 0.70 -1.97 30.90
CA ASP A 469 1.78 -2.18 31.86
C ASP A 469 2.67 -0.92 31.92
N GLN A 470 2.43 -0.05 32.90
CA GLN A 470 3.11 1.23 33.08
C GLN A 470 4.54 1.10 33.66
N GLY A 471 5.35 2.15 33.58
CA GLY A 471 6.72 2.21 34.14
C GLY A 471 7.85 1.82 33.19
N SER A 472 9.11 2.00 33.62
CA SER A 472 10.32 1.78 32.81
C SER A 472 10.62 0.29 32.51
N PHE A 473 10.27 -0.61 33.43
CA PHE A 473 10.47 -2.07 33.35
C PHE A 473 9.15 -2.85 33.34
N GLU A 474 9.14 -4.07 32.79
CA GLU A 474 7.95 -4.91 32.86
C GLU A 474 7.64 -5.25 34.33
N PRO A 475 6.37 -5.24 34.73
CA PRO A 475 5.98 -5.78 36.02
C PRO A 475 6.50 -7.23 36.13
N HIS A 476 7.20 -7.55 37.21
CA HIS A 476 7.79 -8.86 37.58
C HIS A 476 9.26 -9.15 37.23
N GLU A 477 9.99 -8.23 36.59
CA GLU A 477 11.46 -8.31 36.54
C GLU A 477 12.01 -7.83 37.91
N ARG A 478 12.22 -8.76 38.84
CA ARG A 478 12.85 -8.43 40.14
C ARG A 478 14.27 -7.91 39.87
N THR A 479 14.54 -6.67 40.28
CA THR A 479 15.90 -6.17 40.50
C THR A 479 16.64 -7.19 41.37
N PRO A 480 17.88 -7.59 41.04
CA PRO A 480 18.68 -8.37 41.98
C PRO A 480 18.84 -7.51 43.23
N HIS A 481 18.30 -7.97 44.35
CA HIS A 481 18.65 -7.41 45.65
C HIS A 481 20.17 -7.56 45.79
N VAL A 482 20.90 -6.45 45.65
CA VAL A 482 22.27 -6.35 46.13
C VAL A 482 22.18 -6.59 47.64
N GLY A 483 22.82 -7.66 48.11
CA GLY A 483 22.80 -8.08 49.50
C GLY A 483 23.26 -6.95 50.41
N GLY A 484 22.37 -6.53 51.31
CA GLY A 484 22.72 -5.89 52.56
C GLY A 484 22.72 -6.98 53.62
N ASP A 485 23.91 -7.30 54.11
CA ASP A 485 24.16 -8.12 55.29
C ASP A 485 23.36 -7.54 56.47
N ASP A 486 22.50 -8.36 57.08
CA ASP A 486 21.96 -8.06 58.42
C ASP A 486 22.04 -9.33 59.25
N SER A 487 23.28 -9.75 59.52
CA SER A 487 23.62 -10.64 60.62
C SER A 487 23.55 -9.84 61.93
N GLY A 488 22.33 -9.67 62.44
CA GLY A 488 22.05 -9.12 63.76
C GLY A 488 21.48 -10.19 64.68
N ASP A 489 22.36 -10.98 65.28
CA ASP A 489 22.10 -11.84 66.43
C ASP A 489 21.36 -11.04 67.54
N ASN A 490 20.25 -11.56 68.04
CA ASN A 490 19.72 -11.09 69.31
C ASN A 490 19.05 -12.25 70.08
N THR A 491 19.86 -12.87 70.94
CA THR A 491 19.45 -13.82 71.95
C THR A 491 19.39 -13.15 73.35
N SER A 492 18.16 -12.84 73.82
CA SER A 492 17.70 -12.75 75.24
C SER A 492 18.34 -11.72 76.21
N PRO A 493 17.84 -11.55 77.46
CA PRO A 493 16.47 -11.20 77.91
C PRO A 493 16.44 -10.09 79.01
N GLU A 494 15.36 -9.31 79.20
CA GLU A 494 15.13 -8.65 80.50
C GLU A 494 13.65 -8.27 80.78
N ARG A 495 13.18 -8.60 82.00
CA ARG A 495 11.87 -8.22 82.55
C ARG A 495 11.79 -6.72 82.81
N PRO A 496 10.58 -6.21 83.11
CA PRO A 496 10.46 -5.29 84.24
C PRO A 496 9.53 -5.81 85.35
N ARG A 497 9.94 -5.46 86.57
CA ARG A 497 9.12 -5.43 87.79
C ARG A 497 8.04 -4.37 87.64
N THR A 498 6.79 -4.71 87.95
CA THR A 498 5.98 -4.20 89.07
C THR A 498 4.64 -4.91 89.07
#